data_AF-A0A7V5XDG6-F1
#
_entry.id   AF-A0A7V5XDG6-F1
#
_cell.length_a   1.000
_cell.length_b   1.000
_cell.length_c   1.000
_cell.angle_alpha   90.00
_cell.angle_beta   90.00
_cell.angle_gamma   90.00
#
_symmetry.space_group_name_H-M   'P 1'
#
loop_
_entity.id
_entity.type
_entity.pdbx_description
1 polymer ?
#
loop_
_entity_poly.entity_id
_entity_poly.type
_entity_poly.pdbx_seq_one_letter_code
_entity_poly.pdbx_strand_id
1 'polypeptide(L)'
;MSAREASSRAILYALIANLGIALAKSWAAWFTGSGSMLAEAIHSYADTGNQILLFIGLHQSRRPPDADHPLGYGKLSYFWAFIVAVMLFSMGGLFSIYEGIHKLQAPEPLNQVWVGLVVLALAVVLEGSSLFGAFRQISGL
;
A
#
# COMPACT_ATOMS: atom_id res chain seq x y z
N MET A 1 -5.53 2.10 -26.78
CA MET A 1 -6.08 2.39 -25.44
C MET A 1 -5.49 3.71 -24.96
N SER A 2 -6.29 4.62 -24.41
CA SER A 2 -5.77 5.88 -23.83
C SER A 2 -4.94 5.58 -22.58
N ALA A 3 -3.78 6.22 -22.41
CA ALA A 3 -2.94 6.11 -21.21
C ALA A 3 -3.73 6.33 -19.90
N ARG A 4 -4.85 7.06 -19.99
CA ARG A 4 -5.79 7.35 -18.89
C ARG A 4 -6.52 6.13 -18.34
N GLU A 5 -6.96 5.23 -19.22
CA GLU A 5 -7.62 4.00 -18.79
C GLU A 5 -6.61 2.94 -18.32
N ALA A 6 -5.36 3.04 -18.76
CA ALA A 6 -4.28 2.20 -18.29
C ALA A 6 -3.94 2.53 -16.82
N SER A 7 -3.80 3.82 -16.45
CA SER A 7 -3.57 4.22 -15.05
C SER A 7 -4.72 3.84 -14.10
N SER A 8 -5.98 4.07 -14.48
CA SER A 8 -7.10 3.74 -13.60
C SER A 8 -7.25 2.23 -13.39
N ARG A 9 -7.03 1.41 -14.42
CA ARG A 9 -6.99 -0.06 -14.29
C ARG A 9 -5.81 -0.52 -13.45
N ALA A 10 -4.63 0.06 -13.62
CA ALA A 10 -3.45 -0.28 -12.82
C ALA A 10 -3.69 -0.03 -11.32
N ILE A 11 -4.29 1.10 -10.95
CA ILE A 11 -4.64 1.41 -9.55
C ILE A 11 -5.65 0.38 -9.01
N LEU A 12 -6.67 0.00 -9.80
CA LEU A 12 -7.65 -1.00 -9.39
C LEU A 12 -7.03 -2.40 -9.20
N TYR A 13 -6.15 -2.83 -10.12
CA TYR A 13 -5.43 -4.10 -9.97
C TYR A 13 -4.57 -4.11 -8.71
N ALA A 14 -3.85 -3.01 -8.47
CA ALA A 14 -3.03 -2.86 -7.28
C ALA A 14 -3.91 -2.89 -6.00
N LEU A 15 -5.09 -2.26 -6.03
CA LEU A 15 -6.07 -2.29 -4.93
C LEU A 15 -6.53 -3.68 -4.58
N ILE A 16 -6.91 -4.47 -5.59
CA ILE A 16 -7.35 -5.86 -5.38
C ILE A 16 -6.19 -6.72 -4.87
N ALA A 17 -4.99 -6.55 -5.43
CA ALA A 17 -3.81 -7.30 -5.01
C ALA A 17 -3.44 -7.01 -3.55
N ASN A 18 -3.34 -5.73 -3.17
CA ASN A 18 -2.97 -5.32 -1.81
C ASN A 18 -4.05 -5.71 -0.80
N LEU A 19 -5.33 -5.64 -1.16
CA LEU A 19 -6.40 -6.13 -0.31
C LEU A 19 -6.29 -7.64 -0.09
N GLY A 20 -5.98 -8.41 -1.13
CA GLY A 20 -5.72 -9.85 -1.01
C GLY A 20 -4.56 -10.18 -0.06
N ILE A 21 -3.45 -9.43 -0.16
CA ILE A 21 -2.29 -9.56 0.73
C ILE A 21 -2.66 -9.18 2.17
N ALA A 22 -3.39 -8.08 2.36
CA ALA A 22 -3.84 -7.64 3.68
C ALA A 22 -4.71 -8.70 4.36
N LEU A 23 -5.65 -9.31 3.63
CA LEU A 23 -6.48 -10.40 4.16
C LEU A 23 -5.65 -11.64 4.52
N ALA A 24 -4.68 -12.01 3.68
CA ALA A 24 -3.79 -13.14 3.96
C ALA A 24 -2.93 -12.91 5.22
N LYS A 25 -2.35 -11.70 5.36
CA LYS A 25 -1.58 -11.31 6.54
C LYS A 25 -2.45 -11.22 7.80
N SER A 26 -3.68 -10.69 7.70
CA SER A 26 -4.64 -10.67 8.81
C SER A 26 -4.98 -12.07 9.30
N TRP A 27 -5.22 -13.00 8.38
CA TRP A 27 -5.45 -14.40 8.72
C TRP A 27 -4.21 -15.02 9.40
N ALA A 28 -3.01 -14.77 8.86
CA ALA A 28 -1.77 -15.24 9.45
C ALA A 28 -1.53 -14.64 10.86
N ALA A 29 -1.86 -13.36 11.06
CA ALA A 29 -1.74 -12.69 12.35
C ALA A 29 -2.66 -13.32 13.39
N TRP A 30 -3.93 -13.54 13.03
CA TRP A 30 -4.89 -14.19 13.90
C TRP A 30 -4.51 -15.64 14.21
N PHE A 31 -4.05 -16.40 13.22
CA PHE A 31 -3.68 -17.81 13.38
C PHE A 31 -2.40 -18.00 14.22
N THR A 32 -1.40 -17.14 14.02
CA THR A 32 -0.12 -17.20 14.76
C THR A 32 -0.19 -16.52 16.12
N GLY A 33 -1.17 -15.64 16.34
CA GLY A 33 -1.23 -14.76 17.51
C GLY A 33 -0.09 -13.73 17.55
N SER A 34 0.60 -13.50 16.43
CA SER A 34 1.81 -12.68 16.39
C SER A 34 1.49 -11.20 16.21
N GLY A 35 1.86 -10.37 17.18
CA GLY A 35 1.83 -8.90 17.08
C GLY A 35 2.65 -8.36 15.90
N SER A 36 3.79 -9.00 15.57
CA SER A 36 4.59 -8.61 14.40
C SER A 36 3.89 -8.93 13.08
N MET A 37 3.15 -10.04 13.00
CA MET A 37 2.33 -10.33 11.81
C MET A 37 1.11 -9.40 11.72
N LEU A 38 0.55 -8.99 12.86
CA LEU A 38 -0.50 -7.98 12.91
C LEU A 38 0.02 -6.62 12.40
N ALA A 39 1.24 -6.24 12.76
CA ALA A 39 1.91 -5.04 12.22
C ALA A 39 1.99 -5.06 10.69
N GLU A 40 2.41 -6.20 10.15
CA GLU A 40 2.48 -6.42 8.71
C GLU A 40 1.09 -6.37 8.04
N ALA A 41 0.05 -6.89 8.69
CA ALA A 41 -1.32 -6.79 8.19
C ALA A 41 -1.80 -5.33 8.15
N ILE A 42 -1.55 -4.56 9.21
CA ILE A 42 -1.86 -3.12 9.28
C ILE A 42 -1.14 -2.35 8.17
N HIS A 43 0.12 -2.68 7.91
CA HIS A 43 0.88 -2.08 6.80
C HIS A 43 0.19 -2.30 5.45
N SER A 44 -0.19 -3.53 5.14
CA SER A 44 -0.88 -3.84 3.87
C SER A 44 -2.29 -3.22 3.77
N TYR A 45 -2.97 -2.97 4.89
CA TYR A 45 -4.20 -2.14 4.88
C TYR A 45 -3.89 -0.67 4.58
N ALA A 46 -2.79 -0.13 5.11
CA ALA A 46 -2.34 1.23 4.79
C ALA A 46 -2.07 1.34 3.27
N ASP A 47 -1.39 0.36 2.69
CA ASP A 47 -1.12 0.30 1.24
C ASP A 47 -2.40 0.24 0.41
N THR A 48 -3.40 -0.53 0.86
CA THR A 48 -4.70 -0.58 0.21
C THR A 48 -5.41 0.79 0.27
N GLY A 49 -5.33 1.47 1.41
CA GLY A 49 -5.84 2.83 1.58
C GLY A 49 -5.15 3.84 0.64
N ASN A 50 -3.85 3.71 0.43
CA ASN A 50 -3.10 4.60 -0.46
C ASN A 50 -3.58 4.52 -1.91
N GLN A 51 -3.99 3.34 -2.38
CA GLN A 51 -4.54 3.22 -3.73
C GLN A 51 -5.85 3.98 -3.90
N ILE A 52 -6.67 4.04 -2.85
CA ILE A 52 -7.88 4.88 -2.83
C ILE A 52 -7.49 6.36 -2.93
N LEU A 53 -6.49 6.80 -2.15
CA LEU A 53 -5.99 8.19 -2.20
C LEU A 53 -5.41 8.55 -3.57
N LEU A 54 -4.63 7.65 -4.18
CA LEU A 54 -4.10 7.82 -5.53
C LEU A 54 -5.22 7.87 -6.57
N PHE A 55 -6.26 7.05 -6.41
CA PHE A 55 -7.43 7.10 -7.28
C PHE A 55 -8.16 8.45 -7.17
N ILE A 56 -8.38 8.95 -5.95
CA ILE A 56 -8.96 10.27 -5.69
C ILE A 56 -8.09 11.36 -6.31
N GLY A 57 -6.77 11.32 -6.12
CA GLY A 57 -5.87 12.32 -6.68
C GLY A 57 -5.81 12.30 -8.20
N LEU A 58 -5.88 11.12 -8.80
CA LEU A 58 -6.02 10.97 -10.24
C LEU A 58 -7.36 11.52 -10.74
N HIS A 59 -8.45 11.31 -10.01
CA HIS A 59 -9.76 11.83 -10.38
C HIS A 59 -9.83 13.36 -10.26
N GLN A 60 -9.37 13.92 -9.13
CA GLN A 60 -9.40 15.36 -8.91
C GLN A 60 -8.45 16.12 -9.84
N SER A 61 -7.27 15.56 -10.13
CA SER A 61 -6.30 16.18 -11.06
C SER A 61 -6.81 16.25 -12.51
N ARG A 62 -7.84 15.47 -12.85
CA ARG A 62 -8.51 15.48 -14.17
C ARG A 62 -9.61 16.53 -14.29
N ARG A 63 -9.97 17.23 -13.21
CA ARG A 63 -11.01 18.26 -13.24
C ARG A 63 -10.59 19.40 -14.19
N PRO A 64 -11.48 19.86 -15.11
CA PRO A 64 -11.17 20.96 -16.00
C PRO A 64 -10.93 22.26 -15.23
N PRO A 65 -10.17 23.22 -15.80
CA PRO A 65 -10.00 24.55 -15.22
C PRO A 65 -11.33 25.26 -15.00
N ASP A 66 -11.41 26.03 -13.92
CA ASP A 66 -12.53 26.92 -13.61
C ASP A 66 -12.02 28.30 -13.16
N ALA A 67 -12.94 29.20 -12.79
CA ALA A 67 -12.60 30.57 -12.43
C ALA A 67 -11.66 30.64 -11.21
N ASP A 68 -11.80 29.71 -10.25
CA ASP A 68 -10.96 29.64 -9.06
C ASP A 68 -9.60 28.99 -9.37
N HIS A 69 -9.54 28.11 -10.37
CA HIS A 69 -8.33 27.41 -10.80
C HIS A 69 -8.10 27.53 -12.31
N PRO A 70 -7.63 28.69 -12.81
CA PRO A 70 -7.44 28.94 -14.25
C PRO A 70 -6.38 28.04 -14.89
N LEU A 71 -5.41 27.56 -14.10
CA LEU A 71 -4.37 26.61 -14.52
C LEU A 71 -4.82 25.14 -14.42
N GLY A 72 -6.05 24.88 -13.98
CA GLY A 72 -6.59 23.56 -13.75
C GLY A 72 -6.07 22.88 -12.48
N TYR A 73 -6.48 21.62 -12.32
CA TYR A 73 -6.30 20.86 -11.09
C TYR A 73 -5.14 19.86 -11.12
N GLY A 74 -4.32 19.86 -12.18
CA GLY A 74 -3.25 18.87 -12.38
C GLY A 74 -2.29 18.73 -11.19
N LYS A 75 -2.05 19.81 -10.45
CA LYS A 75 -1.17 19.82 -9.27
C LYS A 75 -1.71 19.02 -8.07
N LEU A 76 -3.00 18.70 -8.05
CA LEU A 76 -3.59 17.89 -6.97
C LEU A 76 -2.99 16.48 -6.91
N SER A 77 -2.48 15.94 -8.02
CA SER A 77 -1.80 14.64 -7.99
C SER A 77 -0.58 14.64 -7.05
N TYR A 78 0.21 15.72 -7.02
CA TYR A 78 1.34 15.87 -6.11
C TYR A 78 0.89 16.02 -4.66
N PHE A 79 -0.21 16.74 -4.42
CA PHE A 79 -0.78 16.85 -3.08
C PHE A 79 -1.20 15.48 -2.54
N TRP A 80 -1.94 14.70 -3.33
CA TRP A 80 -2.36 13.36 -2.91
C TRP A 80 -1.18 12.39 -2.77
N ALA A 81 -0.16 12.48 -3.63
CA ALA A 81 1.08 11.72 -3.48
C ALA A 81 1.81 12.05 -2.17
N PHE A 82 1.83 13.33 -1.77
CA PHE A 82 2.38 13.76 -0.49
C PHE A 82 1.60 13.20 0.70
N ILE A 83 0.25 13.25 0.67
CA ILE A 83 -0.60 12.65 1.71
C ILE A 83 -0.34 11.14 1.85
N VAL A 84 -0.21 10.42 0.73
CA VAL A 84 0.16 9.00 0.72
C VAL A 84 1.52 8.77 1.37
N ALA A 85 2.53 9.58 1.04
CA ALA A 85 3.87 9.45 1.62
C ALA A 85 3.85 9.67 3.15
N VAL A 86 3.12 10.67 3.63
CA VAL A 86 2.94 10.92 5.08
C VAL A 86 2.22 9.74 5.74
N MET A 87 1.13 9.24 5.14
CA MET A 87 0.37 8.11 5.68
C MET A 87 1.23 6.85 5.79
N LEU A 88 1.98 6.50 4.75
CA LEU A 88 2.90 5.35 4.76
C LEU A 88 3.99 5.48 5.81
N PHE A 89 4.62 6.65 5.86
CA PHE A 89 5.70 6.89 6.80
C PHE A 89 5.21 6.84 8.25
N SER A 90 4.05 7.45 8.53
CA SER A 90 3.47 7.45 9.86
C SER A 90 2.90 6.08 10.25
N MET A 91 1.97 5.53 9.47
CA MET A 91 1.27 4.29 9.82
C MET A 91 2.17 3.06 9.70
N GLY A 92 3.01 2.99 8.67
CA GLY A 92 3.97 1.90 8.52
C GLY A 92 5.19 2.08 9.42
N GLY A 93 5.84 3.24 9.36
CA GLY A 93 7.11 3.46 10.04
C GLY A 93 6.98 3.57 11.56
N LEU A 94 6.11 4.45 12.07
CA LEU A 94 5.98 4.65 13.53
C LEU A 94 5.42 3.42 14.23
N PHE A 95 4.46 2.73 13.60
CA PHE A 95 3.90 1.50 14.17
C PHE A 95 4.95 0.40 14.24
N SER A 96 5.77 0.20 13.20
CA SER A 96 6.86 -0.78 13.22
C SER A 96 7.92 -0.47 14.27
N ILE A 97 8.26 0.81 14.47
CA ILE A 97 9.17 1.23 15.56
C ILE A 97 8.55 0.90 16.92
N TYR A 98 7.28 1.25 17.12
CA TYR A 98 6.56 0.97 18.36
C TYR A 98 6.52 -0.54 18.67
N GLU A 99 6.09 -1.36 17.71
CA GLU A 99 6.02 -2.82 17.86
C GLU A 99 7.41 -3.42 18.10
N GLY A 100 8.43 -2.92 17.40
CA GLY A 100 9.81 -3.33 17.59
C GLY A 100 10.32 -3.06 19.02
N ILE A 101 10.11 -1.85 19.54
CA ILE A 101 10.47 -1.51 20.93
C ILE A 101 9.67 -2.36 21.91
N HIS A 102 8.36 -2.52 21.67
CA HIS A 102 7.47 -3.29 22.53
C HIS A 102 7.91 -4.76 22.64
N LYS A 103 8.26 -5.40 21.52
CA LYS A 103 8.74 -6.79 21.48
C LYS A 103 10.12 -6.98 22.10
N LEU A 104 10.98 -5.95 22.07
CA LEU A 104 12.25 -5.98 22.80
C LEU A 104 12.04 -5.93 24.32
N GLN A 105 11.02 -5.21 24.79
CA GLN A 105 10.70 -5.07 26.22
C GLN A 105 9.90 -6.27 26.76
N ALA A 106 9.02 -6.86 25.95
CA ALA A 106 8.22 -8.03 26.28
C ALA A 106 8.36 -9.10 25.20
N PRO A 107 9.42 -9.95 25.27
CA PRO A 107 9.62 -11.01 24.32
C PRO A 107 8.51 -12.05 24.42
N GLU A 108 7.71 -12.19 23.37
CA GLU A 108 6.71 -13.26 23.27
C GLU A 108 7.26 -14.42 22.43
N PRO A 109 7.01 -15.68 22.82
CA PRO A 109 7.43 -16.83 22.05
C PRO A 109 6.72 -16.82 20.69
N LEU A 110 7.52 -16.93 19.63
CA LEU A 110 7.00 -16.96 18.26
C LEU A 110 6.38 -18.34 17.97
N ASN A 111 5.05 -18.41 17.91
CA ASN A 111 4.35 -19.63 17.55
C ASN A 111 4.17 -19.74 16.03
N GLN A 112 4.46 -20.91 15.47
CA GLN A 112 4.20 -21.23 14.05
C GLN A 112 4.78 -20.22 13.04
N VAL A 113 6.03 -19.80 13.25
CA VAL A 113 6.77 -18.82 12.43
C VAL A 113 6.71 -19.12 10.93
N TRP A 114 6.72 -20.40 10.56
CA TRP A 114 6.69 -20.84 9.17
C TRP A 114 5.45 -20.31 8.41
N VAL A 115 4.28 -20.19 9.06
CA VAL A 115 3.06 -19.66 8.43
C VAL A 115 3.29 -18.21 8.02
N GLY A 116 3.85 -17.44 8.94
CA GLY A 116 4.17 -16.04 8.68
C GLY A 116 5.20 -15.89 7.56
N LEU A 117 6.24 -16.70 7.56
CA LEU A 117 7.26 -16.68 6.51
C LEU A 117 6.69 -17.02 5.13
N VAL A 118 5.80 -18.01 5.03
CA VAL A 118 5.15 -18.37 3.77
C VAL A 118 4.27 -17.22 3.27
N VAL A 119 3.47 -16.61 4.14
CA VAL A 119 2.60 -15.49 3.77
C VAL A 119 3.41 -14.26 3.35
N LEU A 120 4.51 -13.96 4.06
CA LEU A 120 5.43 -12.88 3.68
C LEU A 120 6.13 -13.17 2.34
N ALA A 121 6.58 -14.40 2.11
CA ALA A 121 7.19 -14.78 0.83
C ALA A 121 6.21 -14.61 -0.34
N LEU A 122 4.95 -15.01 -0.16
CA LEU A 122 3.89 -14.79 -1.15
C LEU A 122 3.63 -13.29 -1.36
N ALA A 123 3.58 -12.49 -0.29
CA ALA A 123 3.41 -11.05 -0.38
C ALA A 123 4.54 -10.40 -1.19
N VAL A 124 5.80 -10.76 -0.92
CA VAL A 124 6.97 -10.26 -1.67
C VAL A 124 6.88 -10.59 -3.15
N VAL A 125 6.45 -11.80 -3.51
CA VAL A 125 6.29 -12.19 -4.92
C VAL A 125 5.18 -11.37 -5.58
N LEU A 126 4.04 -11.20 -4.92
CA LEU A 126 2.91 -10.44 -5.46
C LEU A 126 3.26 -8.95 -5.61
N GLU A 127 3.79 -8.32 -4.57
CA GLU A 127 4.22 -6.91 -4.61
C GLU A 127 5.36 -6.70 -5.62
N GLY A 128 6.35 -7.60 -5.63
CA GLY A 128 7.46 -7.56 -6.58
C GLY A 128 7.00 -7.65 -8.02
N SER A 129 6.00 -8.50 -8.31
CA SER A 129 5.40 -8.60 -9.65
C SER A 129 4.67 -7.32 -10.06
N SER A 130 3.97 -6.67 -9.12
CA SER A 130 3.29 -5.39 -9.34
C SER A 130 4.30 -4.27 -9.61
N LEU A 131 5.35 -4.18 -8.79
CA LEU A 131 6.44 -3.22 -8.97
C LEU A 131 7.13 -3.40 -10.32
N PHE A 132 7.43 -4.64 -10.70
CA PHE A 132 8.05 -4.96 -11.97
C PHE A 132 7.17 -4.57 -13.16
N GLY A 133 5.86 -4.80 -13.07
CA GLY A 133 4.88 -4.34 -14.06
C GLY A 133 4.89 -2.81 -14.21
N ALA A 134 4.86 -2.09 -13.09
CA ALA A 134 4.94 -0.62 -13.09
C ALA A 134 6.28 -0.11 -13.67
N PHE A 135 7.39 -0.76 -13.32
CA PHE A 135 8.71 -0.39 -13.81
C PHE A 135 8.84 -0.56 -15.32
N ARG A 136 8.35 -1.68 -15.89
CA ARG A 136 8.29 -1.87 -17.35
C ARG A 136 7.51 -0.77 -18.06
N GLN A 137 6.37 -0.39 -17.48
CA GLN A 137 5.50 0.64 -18.04
C GLN A 137 6.15 2.04 -18.02
N ILE A 138 6.99 2.33 -17.02
CA ILE A 138 7.76 3.58 -16.94
C ILE A 138 8.98 3.55 -17.87
N SER A 139 9.63 2.39 -18.01
CA SER A 139 10.86 2.22 -18.82
C SER A 139 10.60 2.04 -20.32
N GLY A 140 9.34 2.00 -20.76
CA GLY A 140 8.97 1.97 -22.17
C GLY A 140 9.15 0.62 -22.86
N LEU A 141 9.23 -0.48 -22.10
CA LEU A 141 9.25 -1.85 -22.58
C LEU A 141 7.84 -2.45 -22.69
#